data_AF-A0A645JB39-F1
#
_entry.id   AF-A0A645JB39-F1
#
_cell.length_a   1.000
_cell.length_b   1.000
_cell.length_c   1.000
_cell.angle_alpha   90.00
_cell.angle_beta   90.00
_cell.angle_gamma   90.00
#
_symmetry.space_group_name_H-M   'P 1'
#
loop_
_entity.id
_entity.type
_entity.pdbx_description
1 polymer ?
#
loop_
_entity_poly.entity_id
_entity_poly.type
_entity_poly.pdbx_seq_one_letter_code
_entity_poly.pdbx_strand_id
1 'polypeptide(L)' 'MSYDICRICGRFFNRNGNTLCEECYEKDRLQYEKVREYVENHHNATVIDIINATSVTLKTIMRFVEEGAFTYINDKIELE' A
#
# COMPACT_ATOMS: atom_id res chain seq x y z
N MET A 1 19.28 -14.62 -19.79
CA MET A 1 18.69 -14.01 -18.59
C MET A 1 17.64 -13.02 -19.07
N SER A 2 16.37 -13.27 -18.74
CA SER A 2 15.27 -12.39 -19.16
C SER A 2 15.00 -11.42 -18.02
N TYR A 3 15.20 -10.14 -18.27
CA TYR A 3 14.94 -9.07 -17.32
C TYR A 3 13.60 -8.43 -17.63
N ASP A 4 12.76 -8.24 -16.61
CA ASP A 4 11.54 -7.45 -16.71
C ASP A 4 11.75 -6.10 -16.02
N ILE A 5 10.95 -5.11 -16.39
CA ILE A 5 10.96 -3.78 -15.79
C ILE A 5 9.85 -3.72 -14.75
N CYS A 6 10.20 -3.39 -13.51
CA CYS A 6 9.21 -3.24 -12.45
C CYS A 6 8.29 -2.06 -12.75
N ARG A 7 6.97 -2.27 -12.74
CA ARG A 7 6.00 -1.21 -13.02
C ARG A 7 5.89 -0.14 -11.93
N ILE A 8 6.45 -0.39 -10.74
CA ILE A 8 6.43 0.55 -9.60
C ILE A 8 7.68 1.42 -9.58
N CYS A 9 8.88 0.82 -9.65
CA CYS A 9 10.14 1.55 -9.52
C CYS A 9 10.91 1.75 -10.83
N GLY A 10 10.50 1.10 -11.92
CA GLY A 10 11.19 1.18 -13.21
C GLY A 10 12.55 0.47 -13.26
N ARG A 11 12.94 -0.29 -12.23
CA ARG A 11 14.20 -1.07 -12.25
C ARG A 11 14.06 -2.36 -13.05
N PHE A 12 15.15 -2.74 -13.70
CA PHE A 12 15.31 -4.06 -14.31
C PHE A 12 15.52 -5.11 -13.20
N PHE A 13 14.72 -6.17 -13.22
CA PHE A 13 14.82 -7.29 -12.28
C PHE A 13 14.72 -8.63 -13.01
N ASN A 14 15.24 -9.71 -12.41
CA ASN A 14 15.08 -11.04 -12.99
C ASN A 14 13.60 -11.45 -12.95
N ARG A 15 13.08 -11.92 -14.08
CA ARG A 15 11.71 -12.40 -14.18
C ARG A 15 11.48 -13.55 -13.19
N ASN A 16 10.79 -13.28 -12.09
CA ASN A 16 10.52 -14.24 -11.02
C ASN A 16 9.03 -14.67 -10.97
N GLY A 17 8.33 -14.61 -12.12
CA GLY A 17 6.89 -14.89 -12.22
C GLY A 17 5.97 -13.74 -11.78
N ASN A 18 6.51 -12.75 -11.06
CA ASN A 18 5.80 -11.55 -10.65
C ASN A 18 6.08 -10.36 -11.58
N THR A 19 5.12 -9.44 -11.67
CA THR A 19 5.24 -8.19 -12.45
C THR A 19 6.03 -7.09 -11.70
N LEU A 20 6.42 -7.38 -10.47
CA LEU A 20 7.09 -6.47 -9.55
C LEU A 20 8.41 -7.09 -9.14
N CYS A 21 9.43 -6.27 -8.93
CA CYS A 21 10.68 -6.73 -8.33
C CYS A 21 10.46 -7.12 -6.87
N GLU A 22 11.31 -7.99 -6.34
CA GLU A 22 11.29 -8.40 -4.92
C GLU A 22 11.32 -7.20 -3.98
N GLU A 23 12.14 -6.18 -4.25
CA GLU A 23 12.15 -4.95 -3.43
C GLU A 23 10.79 -4.24 -3.38
N CYS A 24 10.06 -4.17 -4.50
CA CYS A 24 8.75 -3.52 -4.54
C CYS A 24 7.68 -4.38 -3.90
N TYR A 25 7.75 -5.70 -4.06
CA TYR A 25 6.83 -6.63 -3.41
C TYR A 25 7.00 -6.60 -1.89
N GLU A 26 8.25 -6.66 -1.41
CA GLU A 26 8.58 -6.55 0.02
C GLU A 26 8.12 -5.21 0.59
N LYS A 27 8.33 -4.11 -0.16
CA LYS A 27 7.85 -2.78 0.22
C LYS A 27 6.34 -2.71 0.32
N ASP A 28 5.60 -3.27 -0.65
CA ASP A 28 4.13 -3.26 -0.64
C ASP A 28 3.60 -3.98 0.61
N ARG A 29 4.18 -5.15 0.93
CA ARG A 29 3.87 -5.89 2.15
C ARG A 29 4.18 -5.10 3.42
N LEU A 30 5.34 -4.45 3.48
CA LEU A 30 5.75 -3.65 4.64
C LEU A 30 4.91 -2.38 4.78
N GLN A 31 4.47 -1.80 3.66
CA GLN A 31 3.55 -0.67 3.62
C GLN A 31 2.18 -1.08 4.12
N TYR A 32 1.66 -2.23 3.69
CA TYR A 32 0.39 -2.75 4.19
C TYR A 32 0.41 -2.93 5.71
N GLU A 33 1.48 -3.51 6.26
CA GLU A 33 1.64 -3.70 7.69
C GLU A 33 1.67 -2.36 8.45
N LYS A 34 2.40 -1.36 7.92
CA LYS A 34 2.41 0.00 8.48
C LYS A 34 1.05 0.69 8.40
N VAL A 35 0.35 0.58 7.27
CA VAL A 35 -0.97 1.18 7.09
C VAL A 35 -1.94 0.58 8.10
N ARG A 36 -1.91 -0.76 8.26
CA ARG A 36 -2.72 -1.47 9.24
C ARG A 36 -2.42 -1.00 10.67
N GLU A 37 -1.15 -0.97 11.07
CA GLU A 37 -0.75 -0.52 12.40
C GLU A 37 -1.13 0.95 12.64
N TYR A 38 -1.00 1.80 11.61
CA TYR A 38 -1.38 3.21 11.69
C TYR A 38 -2.88 3.37 11.87
N VAL A 39 -3.71 2.62 11.14
CA VAL A 39 -5.18 2.70 11.26
C VAL A 39 -5.66 2.08 12.58
N GLU A 40 -5.00 1.05 13.08
CA GLU A 40 -5.30 0.44 14.38
C GLU A 40 -5.03 1.44 15.53
N ASN A 41 -3.90 2.15 15.48
CA ASN A 41 -3.56 3.19 16.47
C ASN A 41 -4.33 4.51 16.27
N HIS A 42 -4.68 4.84 15.02
CA HIS A 42 -5.37 6.05 14.64
C HIS A 42 -6.67 5.70 13.93
N HIS A 43 -7.73 5.46 14.71
CA HIS A 43 -9.07 5.20 14.18
C HIS A 43 -9.58 6.29 13.23
N ASN A 44 -9.06 7.54 13.33
CA ASN A 44 -9.46 8.67 12.50
C ASN A 44 -8.42 9.05 11.42
N ALA A 45 -7.55 8.12 11.02
CA ALA A 45 -6.53 8.39 10.03
C ALA A 45 -7.12 8.69 8.64
N THR A 46 -6.84 9.88 8.09
CA THR A 46 -7.21 10.20 6.71
C THR A 46 -6.35 9.44 5.72
N VAL A 47 -6.85 9.16 4.52
CA VAL A 47 -6.05 8.64 3.40
C VAL A 47 -4.78 9.48 3.18
N ILE A 48 -4.86 10.80 3.35
CA ILE A 48 -3.74 11.72 3.21
C ILE A 48 -2.68 11.52 4.31
N ASP A 49 -3.11 11.35 5.56
CA ASP A 49 -2.20 11.06 6.68
C ASP A 49 -1.48 9.73 6.48
N ILE A 50 -2.21 8.72 6.02
CA ILE A 50 -1.64 7.41 5.69
C ILE A 50 -0.61 7.56 4.58
N ILE A 51 -0.92 8.26 3.48
CA ILE A 51 0.05 8.51 2.38
C ILE A 51 1.30 9.20 2.92
N ASN A 52 1.15 10.22 3.76
CA ASN A 52 2.29 10.95 4.33
C ASN A 52 3.11 10.08 5.29
N ALA A 53 2.47 9.29 6.15
CA ALA A 53 3.12 8.46 7.15
C ALA A 53 3.79 7.21 6.54
N THR A 54 3.15 6.58 5.57
CA THR A 54 3.55 5.28 5.02
C THR A 54 4.13 5.35 3.60
N SER A 55 4.10 6.53 2.97
CA SER A 55 4.61 6.78 1.61
C SER A 55 4.03 5.82 0.56
N VAL A 56 2.82 5.33 0.78
CA VAL A 56 2.10 4.51 -0.19
C VAL A 56 1.34 5.41 -1.15
N THR A 57 1.14 4.92 -2.36
CA THR A 57 0.41 5.68 -3.37
C THR A 57 -1.09 5.64 -3.06
N LEU A 58 -1.79 6.74 -3.35
CA LEU A 58 -3.24 6.86 -3.20
C LEU A 58 -4.02 5.73 -3.92
N LYS A 59 -3.52 5.27 -5.08
CA LYS A 59 -4.06 4.08 -5.78
C LYS A 59 -4.01 2.80 -4.96
N THR A 60 -2.91 2.55 -4.25
CA THR A 60 -2.74 1.34 -3.44
C THR A 60 -3.67 1.38 -2.23
N ILE A 61 -3.79 2.55 -1.59
CA ILE A 61 -4.67 2.74 -0.44
C ILE A 61 -6.14 2.61 -0.86
N MET A 62 -6.54 3.21 -1.99
CA MET A 62 -7.90 3.00 -2.52
C MET A 62 -8.20 1.52 -2.74
N ARG A 63 -7.23 0.74 -3.24
CA ARG A 63 -7.39 -0.71 -3.37
C ARG A 63 -7.57 -1.41 -2.03
N PHE A 64 -6.81 -1.03 -0.99
CA PHE A 64 -6.96 -1.59 0.36
C PHE A 64 -8.31 -1.25 1.02
N VAL A 65 -8.82 -0.05 0.76
CA VAL A 65 -10.16 0.37 1.20
C VAL A 65 -11.23 -0.43 0.46
N GLU A 66 -11.11 -0.58 -0.87
CA GLU A 66 -12.04 -1.40 -1.68
C GLU A 66 -12.01 -2.89 -1.33
N GLU A 67 -10.86 -3.43 -0.90
CA GLU A 67 -10.71 -4.82 -0.42
C GLU A 67 -11.37 -5.06 0.97
N GLY A 68 -11.95 -4.03 1.59
CA GLY A 68 -12.73 -4.14 2.83
C GLY A 68 -11.90 -4.15 4.11
N ALA A 69 -10.61 -3.79 4.03
CA ALA A 69 -9.74 -3.69 5.20
C ALA A 69 -9.98 -2.41 6.02
N PHE A 70 -10.57 -1.37 5.41
CA PHE A 70 -10.79 -0.06 6.03
C PHE A 70 -12.11 0.56 5.55
N THR A 71 -12.91 1.11 6.48
CA THR A 71 -14.19 1.74 6.15
C THR A 71 -14.02 3.26 5.99
N TYR A 72 -14.31 3.81 4.81
CA TYR A 72 -14.32 5.26 4.60
C TYR A 72 -15.67 5.83 5.05
N ILE A 73 -15.72 6.44 6.23
CA ILE A 73 -16.87 7.25 6.63
C ILE A 73 -16.44 8.72 6.44
N ASN A 74 -17.22 9.43 5.64
CA ASN A 74 -17.20 10.86 5.34
C ASN A 74 -16.32 11.71 6.30
N ASP A 75 -15.07 11.99 5.91
CA ASP A 75 -14.08 12.78 6.66
C ASP A 75 -13.75 12.32 8.11
N LYS A 76 -14.27 11.19 8.56
CA LYS A 76 -13.96 10.56 9.86
C LYS A 76 -14.27 9.07 9.78
N ILE A 77 -13.22 8.25 9.84
CA ILE A 77 -13.33 6.79 9.93
C ILE A 77 -13.68 6.43 11.39
N GLU A 78 -14.67 5.56 11.59
CA GLU A 78 -15.00 4.94 12.89
C GLU A 78 -14.98 3.42 12.70
N LEU A 79 -14.40 2.68 13.66
CA LEU A 79 -14.43 1.22 13.70
C LEU A 79 -15.73 0.75 14.40
N GLU A 80 -16.38 -0.26 13.82
CA GLU A 80 -17.38 -1.09 14.53
C GLU A 80 -16.70 -2.27 15.25
#